data_AF-A0A636P134-F1
#
_entry.id   AF-A0A636P134-F1
#
_cell.length_a   1.000
_cell.length_b   1.000
_cell.length_c   1.000
_cell.angle_alpha   90.00
_cell.angle_beta   90.00
_cell.angle_gamma   90.00
#
_symmetry.space_group_name_H-M   'P 1'
#
loop_
_entity.id
_entity.type
_entity.pdbx_description
1 polymer ?
#
loop_
_entity_poly.entity_id
_entity_poly.type
_entity_poly.pdbx_seq_one_letter_code
_entity_poly.pdbx_strand_id
1 'polypeptide(L)'
;MFMNSGGFIVVILCLYVIPAVMVGLLLFFLIQFARGRATGKAALIMLGMLLVTAIIFANLSTNKVEITPELRDSIRNIDDFKFSEFTPEKLPDLDRIFKSKSQPQQYDAYLQAIYNNDSPKELYQYFVQQLGSPLKNRQGSWDYSSNKSEYYDIPFFQAIQAENLTALQVFIDAIKNGSPEERKQAKDIVDAVPSYWLELELVFYPQVSRHIASDSELKQANLILSAFPELAITKEGVSIIDLTILSADARATKLFAKYSHPSSAALTAAGYVLTGETDKVIDVLNVQPSLLNKKIATPKYYSSMSLLDYITRFGKEDIVRKVYSMISRQDGELYNNSDSILFHATGRIHDILSKGTKENEQESVAIFSFILNSLAHESVNISNEQLWTIVTEKFYIDNLYYGPKVERFNDEAIKAICTSPFGPQFLHYVNNLDNPDNDHKIKISIAAIRRNCQ
;
A
#
# COMPACT_ATOMS: atom_id res chain seq x y z
N MET A 1 -37.72 9.03 7.99
CA MET A 1 -38.95 9.40 8.70
C MET A 1 -39.56 10.59 7.97
N PHE A 2 -40.79 10.45 7.47
CA PHE A 2 -41.44 11.48 6.66
C PHE A 2 -41.48 12.81 7.44
N MET A 3 -40.90 13.86 6.87
CA MET A 3 -41.28 15.23 7.25
C MET A 3 -42.79 15.28 7.04
N ASN A 4 -43.55 15.36 8.14
CA ASN A 4 -45.00 15.45 8.08
C ASN A 4 -45.35 16.52 7.05
N SER A 5 -46.15 16.16 6.05
CA SER A 5 -46.54 17.00 4.92
C SER A 5 -46.98 18.41 5.36
N GLY A 6 -47.55 18.54 6.57
CA GLY A 6 -47.87 19.82 7.20
C GLY A 6 -46.69 20.77 7.43
N GLY A 7 -45.51 20.28 7.84
CA GLY A 7 -44.35 21.13 8.15
C GLY A 7 -43.73 21.77 6.90
N PHE A 8 -43.59 21.00 5.82
CA PHE A 8 -43.10 21.51 4.54
C PHE A 8 -44.11 22.48 3.89
N ILE A 9 -45.41 22.19 4.02
CA ILE A 9 -46.50 23.08 3.60
C ILE A 9 -46.45 24.41 4.36
N VAL A 10 -46.20 24.39 5.68
CA VAL A 10 -46.09 25.61 6.50
C VAL A 10 -44.89 26.47 6.08
N VAL A 11 -43.73 25.86 5.79
CA VAL A 11 -42.54 26.59 5.32
C VAL A 11 -42.79 27.22 3.94
N ILE A 12 -43.40 26.49 3.00
CA ILE A 12 -43.76 27.03 1.68
C ILE A 12 -44.79 28.16 1.80
N LEU A 13 -45.82 27.99 2.63
CA LEU A 13 -46.84 29.02 2.86
C LEU A 13 -46.23 30.29 3.47
N CYS A 14 -45.37 30.15 4.47
CA CYS A 14 -44.80 31.30 5.20
C CYS A 14 -43.71 32.04 4.43
N LEU A 15 -42.84 31.33 3.69
CA LEU A 15 -41.70 31.95 3.00
C LEU A 15 -42.01 32.40 1.58
N TYR A 16 -42.98 31.77 0.89
CA TYR A 16 -43.22 32.04 -0.53
C TYR A 16 -44.63 32.56 -0.82
N VAL A 17 -45.67 31.90 -0.29
CA VAL A 17 -47.07 32.25 -0.63
C VAL A 17 -47.51 33.55 0.04
N ILE A 18 -47.31 33.68 1.35
CA ILE A 18 -47.75 34.87 2.10
C ILE A 18 -47.02 36.15 1.65
N PRO A 19 -45.68 36.15 1.46
CA PRO A 19 -44.97 37.30 0.91
C PRO A 19 -45.43 37.67 -0.51
N ALA A 20 -45.67 36.69 -1.38
CA ALA A 20 -46.17 36.94 -2.73
C ALA A 20 -47.58 37.54 -2.73
N VAL A 21 -48.47 37.09 -1.84
CA VAL A 21 -49.81 37.67 -1.66
C VAL A 21 -49.74 39.09 -1.12
N MET A 22 -48.83 39.38 -0.18
CA MET A 22 -48.59 40.74 0.34
C MET A 22 -48.11 41.69 -0.76
N VAL A 23 -47.13 41.26 -1.56
CA VAL A 23 -46.63 42.04 -2.70
C VAL A 23 -47.72 42.22 -3.77
N GLY A 24 -48.50 41.17 -4.06
CA GLY A 24 -49.63 41.23 -4.99
C GLY A 24 -50.72 42.20 -4.55
N LEU A 25 -51.09 42.21 -3.26
CA LEU A 25 -52.07 43.14 -2.69
C LEU A 25 -51.54 44.59 -2.67
N LEU A 26 -50.25 44.80 -2.39
CA LEU A 26 -49.61 46.11 -2.44
C LEU A 26 -49.59 46.66 -3.88
N LEU A 27 -49.21 45.83 -4.85
CA LEU A 27 -49.22 46.19 -6.27
C LEU A 27 -50.64 46.49 -6.77
N PHE A 28 -51.62 45.67 -6.38
CA PHE A 28 -53.02 45.91 -6.70
C PHE A 28 -53.50 47.25 -6.11
N PHE A 29 -53.15 47.54 -4.86
CA PHE A 29 -53.46 48.83 -4.23
C PHE A 29 -52.81 50.00 -4.98
N LEU A 30 -51.52 49.91 -5.33
CA LEU A 30 -50.81 50.95 -6.08
C LEU A 30 -51.43 51.17 -7.47
N ILE A 31 -51.86 50.11 -8.16
CA ILE A 31 -52.55 50.21 -9.46
C ILE A 31 -53.91 50.92 -9.32
N GLN A 32 -54.69 50.59 -8.29
CA GLN A 32 -55.99 51.22 -8.07
C GLN A 32 -55.87 52.66 -7.57
N PHE A 33 -54.81 52.98 -6.82
CA PHE A 33 -54.47 54.33 -6.39
C PHE A 33 -54.04 55.22 -7.56
N ALA A 34 -53.15 54.73 -8.43
CA ALA A 34 -52.70 55.44 -9.62
C ALA A 34 -53.85 55.74 -10.61
N ARG A 35 -54.90 54.92 -10.62
CA ARG A 35 -56.11 55.11 -11.45
C ARG A 35 -57.18 56.00 -10.78
N GLY A 36 -56.90 56.58 -9.62
CA GLY A 36 -57.83 57.46 -8.88
C GLY A 36 -59.05 56.76 -8.26
N ARG A 37 -59.12 55.42 -8.35
CA ARG A 37 -60.26 54.60 -7.87
C ARG A 37 -60.14 54.17 -6.41
N ALA A 38 -58.96 54.31 -5.81
CA ALA A 38 -58.74 54.11 -4.38
C ALA A 38 -58.76 55.46 -3.62
N THR A 39 -59.89 56.16 -3.62
CA THR A 39 -60.11 57.35 -2.79
C THR A 39 -61.33 57.15 -1.88
N GLY A 40 -61.21 57.58 -0.62
CA GLY A 40 -62.25 57.41 0.41
C GLY A 40 -62.32 56.02 1.03
N LYS A 41 -63.54 55.51 1.30
CA LYS A 41 -63.80 54.30 2.10
C LYS A 41 -63.12 53.03 1.56
N ALA A 42 -62.96 52.91 0.24
CA ALA A 42 -62.31 51.76 -0.40
C ALA A 42 -60.80 51.69 -0.13
N ALA A 43 -60.12 52.85 -0.05
CA ALA A 43 -58.72 52.91 0.35
C ALA A 43 -58.55 52.48 1.81
N LEU A 44 -59.49 52.89 2.68
CA LEU A 44 -59.47 52.54 4.11
C LEU A 44 -59.65 51.03 4.34
N ILE A 45 -60.52 50.37 3.57
CA ILE A 45 -60.73 48.91 3.62
C ILE A 45 -59.48 48.17 3.13
N MET A 46 -58.87 48.62 2.02
CA MET A 46 -57.65 47.99 1.50
C MET A 46 -56.46 48.19 2.46
N LEU A 47 -56.30 49.37 3.05
CA LEU A 47 -55.26 49.65 4.04
C LEU A 47 -55.49 48.86 5.34
N GLY A 48 -56.76 48.70 5.75
CA GLY A 48 -57.15 47.83 6.85
C GLY A 48 -56.83 46.35 6.60
N MET A 49 -57.12 45.84 5.40
CA MET A 49 -56.75 44.48 5.00
C MET A 49 -55.23 44.28 4.97
N LEU A 50 -54.48 45.26 4.47
CA LEU A 50 -53.02 45.24 4.46
C LEU A 50 -52.44 45.27 5.88
N LEU A 51 -53.03 46.08 6.77
CA LEU A 51 -52.65 46.17 8.19
C LEU A 51 -52.96 44.87 8.94
N VAL A 52 -54.15 44.28 8.75
CA VAL A 52 -54.53 43.00 9.37
C VAL A 52 -53.61 41.88 8.89
N THR A 53 -53.28 41.85 7.60
CA THR A 53 -52.35 40.85 7.05
C THR A 53 -50.93 41.05 7.60
N ALA A 54 -50.48 42.30 7.74
CA ALA A 54 -49.20 42.62 8.36
C ALA A 54 -49.15 42.25 9.85
N ILE A 55 -50.24 42.44 10.60
CA ILE A 55 -50.35 42.03 12.02
C ILE A 55 -50.36 40.51 12.15
N ILE A 56 -51.07 39.80 11.27
CA ILE A 56 -51.05 38.33 11.22
C ILE A 56 -49.64 37.83 10.93
N PHE A 57 -48.94 38.43 9.96
CA PHE A 57 -47.55 38.08 9.64
C PHE A 57 -46.58 38.43 10.78
N ALA A 58 -46.75 39.58 11.43
CA ALA A 58 -45.96 39.96 12.60
C ALA A 58 -46.16 38.96 13.74
N ASN A 59 -47.40 38.54 14.02
CA ASN A 59 -47.70 37.53 15.04
C ASN A 59 -47.19 36.12 14.67
N LEU A 60 -47.26 35.72 13.40
CA LEU A 60 -46.69 34.46 12.90
C LEU A 60 -45.15 34.45 12.93
N SER A 61 -44.51 35.59 12.72
CA SER A 61 -43.04 35.74 12.80
C SER A 61 -42.52 35.94 14.22
N THR A 62 -43.33 36.46 15.15
CA THR A 62 -43.01 36.53 16.59
C THR A 62 -43.28 35.23 17.33
N ASN A 63 -44.11 34.34 16.78
CA ASN A 63 -44.08 32.93 17.16
C ASN A 63 -42.73 32.39 16.68
N LYS A 64 -41.69 32.55 17.51
CA LYS A 64 -40.44 31.81 17.37
C LYS A 64 -40.85 30.36 17.21
N VAL A 65 -40.71 29.81 16.00
CA VAL A 65 -40.73 28.37 15.81
C VAL A 65 -39.57 27.89 16.69
N GLU A 66 -39.88 27.40 17.89
CA GLU A 66 -38.87 26.79 18.73
C GLU A 66 -38.33 25.62 17.92
N ILE A 67 -37.13 25.80 17.37
CA ILE A 67 -36.42 24.73 16.70
C ILE A 67 -36.11 23.73 17.80
N THR A 68 -36.94 22.69 17.88
CA THR A 68 -36.72 21.59 18.82
C THR A 68 -35.32 21.04 18.59
N PRO A 69 -34.65 20.50 19.63
CA PRO A 69 -33.34 19.88 19.47
C PRO A 69 -33.30 18.86 18.32
N GLU A 70 -34.39 18.09 18.16
CA GLU A 70 -34.58 17.12 17.09
C GLU A 70 -34.60 17.76 15.69
N LEU A 71 -35.32 18.87 15.51
CA LEU A 71 -35.36 19.60 14.24
C LEU A 71 -34.00 20.25 13.94
N ARG A 72 -33.31 20.75 14.97
CA ARG A 72 -31.96 21.32 14.85
C ARG A 72 -30.96 20.27 14.37
N ASP A 73 -30.97 19.08 14.97
CA ASP A 73 -30.06 17.99 14.61
C ASP A 73 -30.38 17.41 13.23
N SER A 74 -31.66 17.34 12.85
CA SER A 74 -32.08 16.95 11.51
C SER A 74 -31.55 17.89 10.42
N ILE A 75 -31.54 19.20 10.68
CA ILE A 75 -31.06 20.23 9.75
C ILE A 75 -29.52 20.33 9.73
N ARG A 76 -28.84 20.03 10.83
CA ARG A 76 -27.37 20.12 10.94
C ARG A 76 -26.70 19.17 9.95
N ASN A 77 -25.74 19.65 9.15
CA ASN A 77 -25.05 18.75 8.22
C ASN A 77 -24.10 17.83 9.00
N ILE A 78 -24.07 16.55 8.65
CA ILE A 78 -23.13 15.60 9.26
C ILE A 78 -21.70 15.88 8.79
N ASP A 79 -21.55 16.46 7.59
CA ASP A 79 -20.27 16.91 7.04
C ASP A 79 -19.62 18.03 7.89
N ASP A 80 -20.41 18.76 8.70
CA ASP A 80 -19.89 19.75 9.65
C ASP A 80 -19.11 19.09 10.80
N PHE A 81 -19.29 17.78 10.98
CA PHE A 81 -18.54 17.00 11.94
C PHE A 81 -17.17 16.66 11.36
N LYS A 82 -16.16 17.44 11.74
CA LYS A 82 -14.78 17.18 11.35
C LYS A 82 -14.28 15.88 11.98
N PHE A 83 -14.38 14.77 11.24
CA PHE A 83 -13.95 13.45 11.71
C PHE A 83 -12.46 13.38 12.07
N SER A 84 -11.62 14.25 11.49
CA SER A 84 -10.17 14.35 11.83
C SER A 84 -9.93 14.88 13.23
N GLU A 85 -10.91 15.59 13.79
CA GLU A 85 -10.86 16.14 15.14
C GLU A 85 -11.78 15.35 16.09
N PHE A 86 -12.19 14.13 15.70
CA PHE A 86 -13.04 13.30 16.52
C PHE A 86 -12.30 12.80 17.77
N THR A 87 -12.99 12.86 18.90
CA THR A 87 -12.57 12.29 20.17
C THR A 87 -13.71 11.45 20.74
N PRO A 88 -13.44 10.35 21.47
CA PRO A 88 -14.49 9.49 22.03
C PRO A 88 -15.54 10.24 22.88
N GLU A 89 -15.15 11.36 23.50
CA GLU A 89 -16.04 12.23 24.27
C GLU A 89 -17.14 12.88 23.43
N LYS A 90 -16.91 13.07 22.12
CA LYS A 90 -17.90 13.62 21.17
C LYS A 90 -18.89 12.58 20.66
N LEU A 91 -18.74 11.31 21.04
CA LEU A 91 -19.60 10.21 20.57
C LEU A 91 -21.09 10.42 20.87
N PRO A 92 -21.52 10.94 22.04
CA PRO A 92 -22.94 11.18 22.30
C PRO A 92 -23.57 12.23 21.37
N ASP A 93 -22.82 13.30 21.05
CA ASP A 93 -23.27 14.33 20.12
C ASP A 93 -23.33 13.80 18.68
N LEU A 94 -22.33 13.01 18.28
CA LEU A 94 -22.36 12.29 17.01
C LEU A 94 -23.57 11.37 16.94
N ASP A 95 -23.83 10.57 17.98
CA ASP A 95 -24.92 9.59 18.00
C ASP A 95 -26.30 10.23 17.81
N ARG A 96 -26.54 11.35 18.49
CA ARG A 96 -27.79 12.12 18.35
C ARG A 96 -27.98 12.61 16.90
N ILE A 97 -26.94 13.20 16.30
CA ILE A 97 -27.00 13.70 14.92
C ILE A 97 -27.12 12.54 13.93
N PHE A 98 -26.33 11.49 14.10
CA PHE A 98 -26.28 10.33 13.22
C PHE A 98 -27.64 9.62 13.15
N LYS A 99 -28.30 9.40 14.30
CA LYS A 99 -29.64 8.80 14.35
C LYS A 99 -30.74 9.67 13.77
N SER A 100 -30.54 10.99 13.67
CA SER A 100 -31.48 11.89 12.99
C SER A 100 -31.42 11.79 11.46
N LYS A 101 -30.38 11.15 10.90
CA LYS A 101 -30.16 11.07 9.45
C LYS A 101 -30.87 9.88 8.82
N SER A 102 -31.13 10.00 7.51
CA SER A 102 -31.55 8.86 6.71
C SER A 102 -30.39 7.86 6.55
N GLN A 103 -30.71 6.60 6.28
CA GLN A 103 -29.70 5.55 6.13
C GLN A 103 -28.63 5.85 5.06
N PRO A 104 -28.95 6.37 3.85
CA PRO A 104 -27.92 6.76 2.90
C PRO A 104 -26.97 7.82 3.47
N GLN A 105 -27.50 8.83 4.16
CA GLN A 105 -26.69 9.88 4.79
C GLN A 105 -25.82 9.34 5.94
N GLN A 106 -26.27 8.31 6.66
CA GLN A 106 -25.47 7.61 7.66
C GLN A 106 -24.28 6.88 7.01
N TYR A 107 -24.50 6.22 5.88
CA TYR A 107 -23.43 5.57 5.12
C TYR A 107 -22.48 6.58 4.49
N ASP A 108 -22.97 7.71 3.98
CA ASP A 108 -22.11 8.77 3.44
C ASP A 108 -21.14 9.29 4.51
N ALA A 109 -21.63 9.52 5.74
CA ALA A 109 -20.78 9.90 6.87
C ALA A 109 -19.76 8.81 7.23
N TYR A 110 -20.16 7.54 7.17
CA TYR A 110 -19.27 6.41 7.41
C TYR A 110 -18.14 6.35 6.37
N LEU A 111 -18.47 6.46 5.08
CA LEU A 111 -17.50 6.47 3.99
C LEU A 111 -16.57 7.69 4.08
N GLN A 112 -17.09 8.88 4.40
CA GLN A 112 -16.27 10.07 4.64
C GLN A 112 -15.27 9.89 5.79
N ALA A 113 -15.69 9.27 6.89
CA ALA A 113 -14.80 9.00 8.02
C ALA A 113 -13.68 8.02 7.67
N ILE A 114 -13.87 7.14 6.68
CA ILE A 114 -12.84 6.21 6.20
C ILE A 114 -11.75 6.93 5.41
N TYR A 115 -12.09 7.94 4.61
CA TYR A 115 -11.09 8.79 3.95
C TYR A 115 -10.21 9.59 4.93
N ASN A 116 -10.59 9.60 6.21
CA ASN A 116 -9.86 10.28 7.26
C ASN A 116 -9.05 9.30 8.10
N ASN A 117 -7.78 9.13 7.72
CA ASN A 117 -6.89 8.11 8.29
C ASN A 117 -6.48 8.37 9.75
N ASP A 118 -6.83 9.53 10.32
CA ASP A 118 -6.50 9.91 11.69
C ASP A 118 -7.61 9.59 12.70
N SER A 119 -8.77 9.09 12.23
CA SER A 119 -9.89 8.84 13.13
C SER A 119 -9.61 7.65 14.06
N PRO A 120 -9.98 7.73 15.35
CA PRO A 120 -9.73 6.67 16.31
C PRO A 120 -10.66 5.47 16.07
N LYS A 121 -10.21 4.26 16.48
CA LYS A 121 -10.93 3.00 16.28
C LYS A 121 -12.36 3.01 16.83
N GLU A 122 -12.61 3.76 17.90
CA GLU A 122 -13.90 3.88 18.57
C GLU A 122 -14.98 4.43 17.62
N LEU A 123 -14.59 5.30 16.68
CA LEU A 123 -15.49 5.82 15.65
C LEU A 123 -15.96 4.71 14.69
N TYR A 124 -15.02 3.90 14.20
CA TYR A 124 -15.34 2.79 13.31
C TYR A 124 -16.12 1.69 14.03
N GLN A 125 -15.81 1.42 15.29
CA GLN A 125 -16.57 0.50 16.14
C GLN A 125 -18.01 0.99 16.31
N TYR A 126 -18.22 2.29 16.52
CA TYR A 126 -19.55 2.88 16.57
C TYR A 126 -20.32 2.65 15.27
N PHE A 127 -19.72 2.91 14.11
CA PHE A 127 -20.41 2.68 12.83
C PHE A 127 -20.80 1.22 12.62
N VAL A 128 -19.90 0.27 12.92
CA VAL A 128 -20.21 -1.17 12.87
C VAL A 128 -21.35 -1.53 13.82
N GLN A 129 -21.38 -0.97 15.03
CA GLN A 129 -22.45 -1.21 15.99
C GLN A 129 -23.81 -0.68 15.51
N GLN A 130 -23.85 0.48 14.85
CA GLN A 130 -25.11 1.07 14.37
C GLN A 130 -25.59 0.48 13.05
N LEU A 131 -24.69 0.21 12.10
CA LEU A 131 -25.04 -0.19 10.73
C LEU A 131 -24.85 -1.69 10.46
N GLY A 132 -24.20 -2.40 11.37
CA GLY A 132 -23.88 -3.82 11.26
C GLY A 132 -22.62 -4.07 10.42
N SER A 133 -22.62 -5.18 9.68
CA SER A 133 -21.47 -5.62 8.88
C SER A 133 -20.91 -4.51 7.98
N PRO A 134 -19.57 -4.29 7.97
CA PRO A 134 -18.91 -3.30 7.12
C PRO A 134 -18.94 -3.65 5.62
N LEU A 135 -19.45 -4.83 5.26
CA LEU A 135 -19.64 -5.24 3.88
C LEU A 135 -21.00 -4.83 3.32
N LYS A 136 -21.95 -4.38 4.15
CA LYS A 136 -23.24 -3.91 3.65
C LYS A 136 -23.10 -2.65 2.81
N ASN A 137 -23.92 -2.53 1.76
CA ASN A 137 -23.99 -1.32 0.93
C ASN A 137 -24.81 -0.21 1.61
N ARG A 138 -24.96 0.94 0.94
CA ARG A 138 -25.72 2.11 1.45
C ARG A 138 -27.18 1.80 1.81
N GLN A 139 -27.77 0.74 1.24
CA GLN A 139 -29.12 0.27 1.56
C GLN A 139 -29.14 -0.72 2.74
N GLY A 140 -27.98 -1.04 3.33
CA GLY A 140 -27.85 -2.01 4.42
C GLY A 140 -28.01 -3.45 3.95
N SER A 141 -27.89 -3.68 2.65
CA SER A 141 -28.05 -4.97 1.99
C SER A 141 -26.70 -5.60 1.64
N TRP A 142 -26.73 -6.91 1.45
CA TRP A 142 -25.63 -7.72 0.91
C TRP A 142 -25.77 -7.96 -0.60
N ASP A 143 -26.83 -7.42 -1.21
CA ASP A 143 -27.11 -7.54 -2.64
C ASP A 143 -26.37 -6.44 -3.40
N TYR A 144 -25.38 -6.84 -4.20
CA TYR A 144 -24.57 -5.96 -5.03
C TYR A 144 -24.96 -6.16 -6.48
N SER A 145 -25.20 -5.07 -7.21
CA SER A 145 -25.22 -5.16 -8.66
C SER A 145 -23.78 -5.40 -9.14
N SER A 146 -23.63 -6.06 -10.28
CA SER A 146 -22.32 -6.42 -10.85
C SER A 146 -21.50 -5.21 -11.35
N ASN A 147 -21.89 -3.98 -11.00
CA ASN A 147 -21.24 -2.76 -11.42
C ASN A 147 -20.08 -2.34 -10.49
N LYS A 148 -18.94 -1.96 -11.08
CA LYS A 148 -17.72 -1.58 -10.36
C LYS A 148 -17.92 -0.40 -9.39
N SER A 149 -18.79 0.56 -9.73
CA SER A 149 -19.00 1.75 -8.89
C SER A 149 -19.55 1.43 -7.50
N GLU A 150 -20.26 0.30 -7.35
CA GLU A 150 -20.93 -0.02 -6.09
C GLU A 150 -19.98 -0.51 -5.00
N TYR A 151 -18.78 -0.99 -5.35
CA TYR A 151 -17.80 -1.41 -4.36
C TYR A 151 -17.15 -0.23 -3.63
N TYR A 152 -17.10 0.97 -4.24
CA TYR A 152 -16.70 2.21 -3.53
C TYR A 152 -17.74 2.62 -2.47
N ASP A 153 -18.97 2.12 -2.58
CA ASP A 153 -20.04 2.41 -1.63
C ASP A 153 -20.08 1.44 -0.45
N ILE A 154 -19.13 0.51 -0.38
CA ILE A 154 -19.00 -0.49 0.68
C ILE A 154 -17.85 -0.11 1.60
N PRO A 155 -18.10 0.11 2.90
CA PRO A 155 -17.08 0.53 3.87
C PRO A 155 -15.81 -0.33 3.86
N PHE A 156 -15.95 -1.65 3.78
CA PHE A 156 -14.81 -2.57 3.78
C PHE A 156 -13.83 -2.33 2.62
N PHE A 157 -14.33 -2.28 1.38
CA PHE A 157 -13.46 -2.06 0.21
C PHE A 157 -12.97 -0.62 0.15
N GLN A 158 -13.77 0.34 0.60
CA GLN A 158 -13.35 1.73 0.71
C GLN A 158 -12.18 1.91 1.70
N ALA A 159 -12.14 1.15 2.80
CA ALA A 159 -11.04 1.19 3.75
C ALA A 159 -9.73 0.63 3.19
N ILE A 160 -9.82 -0.38 2.31
CA ILE A 160 -8.66 -0.91 1.58
C ILE A 160 -8.14 0.17 0.61
N GLN A 161 -9.01 0.73 -0.23
CA GLN A 161 -8.63 1.76 -1.20
C GLN A 161 -8.10 3.06 -0.57
N ALA A 162 -8.56 3.39 0.64
CA ALA A 162 -8.08 4.55 1.39
C ALA A 162 -6.81 4.27 2.23
N GLU A 163 -6.29 3.03 2.19
CA GLU A 163 -5.21 2.53 3.04
C GLU A 163 -5.46 2.77 4.55
N ASN A 164 -6.72 2.76 4.97
CA ASN A 164 -7.11 3.04 6.36
C ASN A 164 -7.01 1.78 7.22
N LEU A 165 -5.79 1.49 7.69
CA LEU A 165 -5.50 0.29 8.49
C LEU A 165 -6.30 0.22 9.80
N THR A 166 -6.65 1.36 10.41
CA THR A 166 -7.43 1.42 11.65
C THR A 166 -8.87 0.96 11.41
N ALA A 167 -9.52 1.50 10.38
CA ALA A 167 -10.86 1.08 9.96
C ALA A 167 -10.86 -0.40 9.55
N LEU A 168 -9.91 -0.79 8.71
CA LEU A 168 -9.79 -2.17 8.22
C LEU A 168 -9.61 -3.18 9.34
N GLN A 169 -8.79 -2.88 10.35
CA GLN A 169 -8.63 -3.74 11.54
C GLN A 169 -9.96 -3.93 12.28
N VAL A 170 -10.69 -2.84 12.54
CA VAL A 170 -12.01 -2.90 13.20
C VAL A 170 -12.99 -3.74 12.39
N PHE A 171 -12.98 -3.60 11.07
CA PHE A 171 -13.88 -4.33 10.17
C PHE A 171 -13.56 -5.82 10.13
N ILE A 172 -12.28 -6.17 10.07
CA ILE A 172 -11.82 -7.56 10.13
C ILE A 172 -12.19 -8.21 11.47
N ASP A 173 -12.03 -7.49 12.58
CA ASP A 173 -12.43 -7.99 13.91
C ASP A 173 -13.94 -8.20 14.00
N ALA A 174 -14.74 -7.28 13.45
CA ALA A 174 -16.18 -7.42 13.37
C ALA A 174 -16.61 -8.66 12.56
N ILE A 175 -15.98 -8.90 11.40
CA ILE A 175 -16.26 -10.07 10.57
C ILE A 175 -15.88 -11.35 11.31
N LYS A 176 -14.68 -11.42 11.92
CA LYS A 176 -14.22 -12.62 12.64
C LYS A 176 -15.11 -12.98 13.84
N ASN A 177 -15.65 -11.97 14.51
CA ASN A 177 -16.53 -12.12 15.68
C ASN A 177 -18.01 -12.31 15.30
N GLY A 178 -18.37 -12.18 14.01
CA GLY A 178 -19.73 -12.41 13.52
C GLY A 178 -20.15 -13.88 13.57
N SER A 179 -21.43 -14.13 13.28
CA SER A 179 -21.97 -15.49 13.23
C SER A 179 -21.32 -16.34 12.13
N PRO A 180 -21.38 -17.70 12.19
CA PRO A 180 -20.93 -18.55 11.08
C PRO A 180 -21.54 -18.17 9.73
N GLU A 181 -22.83 -17.81 9.70
CA GLU A 181 -23.55 -17.37 8.51
C GLU A 181 -23.03 -16.03 8.00
N GLU A 182 -22.79 -15.06 8.89
CA GLU A 182 -22.21 -13.76 8.52
C GLU A 182 -20.80 -13.90 7.99
N ARG A 183 -19.99 -14.79 8.57
CA ARG A 183 -18.63 -15.09 8.08
C ARG A 183 -18.65 -15.75 6.72
N LYS A 184 -19.56 -16.70 6.51
CA LYS A 184 -19.76 -17.32 5.19
C LYS A 184 -20.19 -16.28 4.17
N GLN A 185 -21.18 -15.46 4.49
CA GLN A 185 -21.65 -14.39 3.61
C GLN A 185 -20.51 -13.42 3.28
N ALA A 186 -19.72 -13.01 4.28
CA ALA A 186 -18.57 -12.14 4.08
C ALA A 186 -17.55 -12.75 3.12
N LYS A 187 -17.24 -14.05 3.29
CA LYS A 187 -16.37 -14.80 2.39
C LYS A 187 -16.92 -14.84 0.96
N ASP A 188 -18.18 -15.22 0.78
CA ASP A 188 -18.82 -15.33 -0.53
C ASP A 188 -18.74 -14.00 -1.31
N ILE A 189 -18.83 -12.87 -0.61
CA ILE A 189 -18.76 -11.53 -1.19
C ILE A 189 -17.32 -11.18 -1.57
N VAL A 190 -16.39 -11.37 -0.65
CA VAL A 190 -14.97 -11.07 -0.87
C VAL A 190 -14.38 -11.93 -1.98
N ASP A 191 -14.82 -13.19 -2.12
CA ASP A 191 -14.40 -14.05 -3.22
C ASP A 191 -15.00 -13.63 -4.57
N ALA A 192 -16.21 -13.06 -4.56
CA ALA A 192 -16.90 -12.60 -5.77
C ALA A 192 -16.27 -11.32 -6.34
N VAL A 193 -15.73 -10.42 -5.51
CA VAL A 193 -15.22 -9.13 -6.00
C VAL A 193 -14.02 -9.28 -6.91
N PRO A 194 -13.84 -8.43 -7.94
CA PRO A 194 -12.64 -8.46 -8.77
C PRO A 194 -11.36 -8.29 -7.93
N SER A 195 -10.30 -9.02 -8.26
CA SER A 195 -9.09 -9.12 -7.42
C SER A 195 -8.39 -7.80 -7.14
N TYR A 196 -8.49 -6.83 -8.07
CA TYR A 196 -7.92 -5.50 -7.89
C TYR A 196 -8.51 -4.70 -6.71
N TRP A 197 -9.73 -5.03 -6.25
CA TRP A 197 -10.35 -4.35 -5.11
C TRP A 197 -9.71 -4.65 -3.77
N LEU A 198 -9.05 -5.80 -3.67
CA LEU A 198 -8.36 -6.24 -2.47
C LEU A 198 -6.89 -5.80 -2.49
N GLU A 199 -6.44 -5.23 -3.61
CA GLU A 199 -5.07 -4.78 -3.89
C GLU A 199 -3.97 -5.84 -3.78
N LEU A 200 -4.27 -7.05 -3.26
CA LEU A 200 -3.31 -8.15 -3.11
C LEU A 200 -2.63 -8.48 -4.44
N GLU A 201 -3.41 -8.75 -5.49
CA GLU A 201 -2.82 -9.05 -6.79
C GLU A 201 -2.13 -7.81 -7.38
N LEU A 202 -2.73 -6.63 -7.32
CA LEU A 202 -2.11 -5.42 -7.89
C LEU A 202 -0.74 -5.08 -7.28
N VAL A 203 -0.63 -5.20 -5.96
CA VAL A 203 0.60 -4.89 -5.21
C VAL A 203 1.65 -5.97 -5.42
N PHE A 204 1.27 -7.25 -5.35
CA PHE A 204 2.22 -8.36 -5.35
C PHE A 204 2.44 -9.03 -6.72
N TYR A 205 1.66 -8.65 -7.75
CA TYR A 205 1.80 -9.07 -9.16
C TYR A 205 2.25 -7.89 -10.07
N PRO A 206 3.37 -7.20 -9.83
CA PRO A 206 3.79 -6.16 -10.76
C PRO A 206 4.34 -6.79 -12.05
N GLN A 207 3.58 -6.65 -13.13
CA GLN A 207 3.94 -7.14 -14.47
C GLN A 207 5.21 -6.47 -15.04
N VAL A 208 5.66 -5.32 -14.51
CA VAL A 208 6.75 -4.55 -15.15
C VAL A 208 7.63 -3.71 -14.20
N SER A 209 7.28 -3.51 -12.92
CA SER A 209 8.01 -2.58 -12.04
C SER A 209 8.62 -3.25 -10.79
N ARG A 210 9.73 -2.67 -10.33
CA ARG A 210 10.48 -3.04 -9.12
C ARG A 210 9.73 -2.67 -7.84
N HIS A 211 8.46 -3.07 -7.71
CA HIS A 211 7.71 -2.78 -6.49
C HIS A 211 8.17 -3.69 -5.36
N ILE A 212 8.60 -3.09 -4.26
CA ILE A 212 8.81 -3.78 -2.98
C ILE A 212 7.70 -3.25 -2.09
N ALA A 213 6.88 -4.15 -1.55
CA ALA A 213 5.71 -3.75 -0.79
C ALA A 213 6.15 -2.95 0.43
N SER A 214 5.51 -1.80 0.65
CA SER A 214 5.67 -0.94 1.82
C SER A 214 5.14 -1.61 3.09
N ASP A 215 5.44 -1.01 4.24
CA ASP A 215 4.95 -1.51 5.53
C ASP A 215 3.42 -1.43 5.64
N SER A 216 2.81 -0.42 5.01
CA SER A 216 1.35 -0.25 4.98
C SER A 216 0.70 -1.38 4.18
N GLU A 217 1.20 -1.63 2.96
CA GLU A 217 0.70 -2.69 2.08
C GLU A 217 0.84 -4.08 2.71
N LEU A 218 1.97 -4.37 3.37
CA LEU A 218 2.15 -5.64 4.08
C LEU A 218 1.20 -5.79 5.29
N LYS A 219 0.93 -4.70 6.02
CA LYS A 219 -0.04 -4.71 7.12
C LYS A 219 -1.45 -4.94 6.58
N GLN A 220 -1.85 -4.21 5.55
CA GLN A 220 -3.15 -4.37 4.88
C GLN A 220 -3.34 -5.81 4.40
N ALA A 221 -2.36 -6.35 3.67
CA ALA A 221 -2.41 -7.72 3.18
C ALA A 221 -2.52 -8.74 4.32
N ASN A 222 -1.76 -8.56 5.40
CA ASN A 222 -1.85 -9.44 6.56
C ASN A 222 -3.23 -9.36 7.24
N LEU A 223 -3.84 -8.19 7.33
CA LEU A 223 -5.18 -8.02 7.89
C LEU A 223 -6.22 -8.78 7.06
N ILE A 224 -6.22 -8.56 5.74
CA ILE A 224 -7.14 -9.22 4.80
C ILE A 224 -6.97 -10.74 4.88
N LEU A 225 -5.74 -11.25 4.71
CA LEU A 225 -5.45 -12.69 4.71
C LEU A 225 -5.74 -13.36 6.05
N SER A 226 -5.69 -12.62 7.16
CA SER A 226 -6.02 -13.18 8.47
C SER A 226 -7.51 -13.51 8.63
N ALA A 227 -8.40 -12.92 7.82
CA ALA A 227 -9.82 -13.27 7.76
C ALA A 227 -10.14 -14.13 6.54
N PHE A 228 -9.42 -13.94 5.44
CA PHE A 228 -9.67 -14.54 4.13
C PHE A 228 -8.40 -15.19 3.58
N PRO A 229 -7.91 -16.29 4.18
CA PRO A 229 -6.61 -16.87 3.84
C PRO A 229 -6.54 -17.43 2.41
N GLU A 230 -7.66 -17.85 1.83
CA GLU A 230 -7.73 -18.39 0.47
C GLU A 230 -7.36 -17.35 -0.61
N LEU A 231 -7.44 -16.05 -0.28
CA LEU A 231 -6.98 -14.96 -1.16
C LEU A 231 -5.46 -14.91 -1.34
N ALA A 232 -4.70 -15.76 -0.63
CA ALA A 232 -3.28 -15.96 -0.90
C ALA A 232 -3.03 -16.64 -2.27
N ILE A 233 -4.08 -17.15 -2.90
CA ILE A 233 -4.07 -17.70 -4.25
C ILE A 233 -4.94 -16.80 -5.14
N THR A 234 -4.42 -16.44 -6.31
CA THR A 234 -5.15 -15.60 -7.27
C THR A 234 -6.39 -16.32 -7.80
N LYS A 235 -7.32 -15.58 -8.41
CA LYS A 235 -8.48 -16.19 -9.08
C LYS A 235 -8.11 -17.17 -10.21
N GLU A 236 -6.92 -17.02 -10.77
CA GLU A 236 -6.37 -17.90 -11.82
C GLU A 236 -5.64 -19.13 -11.25
N GLY A 237 -5.60 -19.29 -9.92
CA GLY A 237 -4.95 -20.41 -9.24
C GLY A 237 -3.44 -20.25 -9.02
N VAL A 238 -2.90 -19.03 -9.20
CA VAL A 238 -1.47 -18.75 -8.96
C VAL A 238 -1.25 -18.41 -7.50
N SER A 239 -0.29 -19.05 -6.84
CA SER A 239 0.04 -18.72 -5.45
C SER A 239 0.76 -17.37 -5.40
N ILE A 240 0.25 -16.40 -4.65
CA ILE A 240 0.85 -15.05 -4.60
C ILE A 240 2.29 -15.11 -4.06
N ILE A 241 2.58 -16.06 -3.18
CA ILE A 241 3.95 -16.29 -2.68
C ILE A 241 4.96 -16.51 -3.82
N ASP A 242 4.57 -17.20 -4.90
CA ASP A 242 5.47 -17.41 -6.04
C ASP A 242 5.93 -16.06 -6.59
N LEU A 243 4.98 -15.14 -6.80
CA LEU A 243 5.26 -13.80 -7.31
C LEU A 243 6.19 -13.02 -6.40
N THR A 244 5.99 -13.11 -5.08
CA THR A 244 6.86 -12.44 -4.11
C THR A 244 8.29 -13.00 -4.15
N ILE A 245 8.44 -14.31 -4.41
CA ILE A 245 9.74 -14.97 -4.57
C ILE A 245 10.41 -14.51 -5.87
N LEU A 246 9.68 -14.47 -6.98
CA LEU A 246 10.19 -13.99 -8.27
C LEU A 246 10.63 -12.52 -8.22
N SER A 247 9.95 -11.70 -7.42
CA SER A 247 10.28 -10.30 -7.16
C SER A 247 11.39 -10.11 -6.11
N ALA A 248 11.79 -11.18 -5.42
CA ALA A 248 12.75 -11.18 -4.32
C ALA A 248 12.34 -10.24 -3.16
N ASP A 249 11.05 -10.16 -2.84
CA ASP A 249 10.53 -9.43 -1.68
C ASP A 249 10.43 -10.37 -0.47
N ALA A 250 11.52 -10.44 0.30
CA ALA A 250 11.62 -11.33 1.46
C ALA A 250 10.51 -11.10 2.52
N ARG A 251 10.03 -9.86 2.65
CA ARG A 251 9.01 -9.53 3.67
C ARG A 251 7.65 -10.02 3.22
N ALA A 252 7.32 -9.80 1.95
CA ALA A 252 6.10 -10.32 1.34
C ALA A 252 6.13 -11.87 1.31
N THR A 253 7.24 -12.48 0.91
CA THR A 253 7.40 -13.95 0.94
C THR A 253 7.16 -14.51 2.35
N LYS A 254 7.73 -13.89 3.38
CA LYS A 254 7.51 -14.29 4.77
C LYS A 254 6.06 -14.15 5.21
N LEU A 255 5.35 -13.13 4.72
CA LEU A 255 3.92 -12.94 5.01
C LEU A 255 3.08 -14.04 4.34
N PHE A 256 3.23 -14.23 3.03
CA PHE A 256 2.41 -15.18 2.26
C PHE A 256 2.72 -16.64 2.60
N ALA A 257 3.93 -16.96 3.08
CA ALA A 257 4.28 -18.30 3.57
C ALA A 257 3.42 -18.78 4.76
N LYS A 258 2.68 -17.88 5.42
CA LYS A 258 1.71 -18.24 6.48
C LYS A 258 0.39 -18.79 5.93
N TYR A 259 0.06 -18.45 4.68
CA TYR A 259 -1.27 -18.64 4.11
C TYR A 259 -1.25 -19.53 2.86
N SER A 260 -0.12 -19.63 2.16
CA SER A 260 0.04 -20.50 1.00
C SER A 260 1.44 -21.10 0.91
N HIS A 261 1.62 -22.02 -0.04
CA HIS A 261 2.90 -22.65 -0.33
C HIS A 261 3.34 -22.34 -1.77
N PRO A 262 4.66 -22.30 -2.03
CA PRO A 262 5.17 -22.14 -3.38
C PRO A 262 4.78 -23.31 -4.29
N SER A 263 4.56 -23.05 -5.58
CA SER A 263 4.07 -24.05 -6.53
C SER A 263 5.10 -25.10 -6.97
N SER A 264 6.38 -24.90 -6.65
CA SER A 264 7.45 -25.84 -7.03
C SER A 264 8.54 -25.96 -5.97
N ALA A 265 9.32 -27.04 -6.03
CA ALA A 265 10.45 -27.26 -5.13
C ALA A 265 11.55 -26.20 -5.27
N ALA A 266 11.80 -25.70 -6.49
CA ALA A 266 12.77 -24.62 -6.73
C ALA A 266 12.30 -23.29 -6.09
N LEU A 267 11.02 -22.95 -6.22
CA LEU A 267 10.45 -21.78 -5.55
C LEU A 267 10.37 -21.98 -4.03
N THR A 268 10.14 -23.20 -3.57
CA THR A 268 10.19 -23.54 -2.14
C THR A 268 11.58 -23.26 -1.56
N ALA A 269 12.64 -23.76 -2.21
CA ALA A 269 14.02 -23.47 -1.81
C ALA A 269 14.33 -21.97 -1.86
N ALA A 270 13.96 -21.27 -2.93
CA ALA A 270 14.16 -19.83 -3.05
C ALA A 270 13.38 -19.03 -1.99
N GLY A 271 12.19 -19.46 -1.61
CA GLY A 271 11.43 -18.90 -0.51
C GLY A 271 12.20 -19.01 0.82
N TYR A 272 12.72 -20.19 1.13
CA TYR A 272 13.56 -20.40 2.32
C TYR A 272 14.86 -19.58 2.29
N VAL A 273 15.43 -19.35 1.11
CA VAL A 273 16.59 -18.46 0.93
C VAL A 273 16.25 -17.03 1.33
N LEU A 274 15.12 -16.50 0.86
CA LEU A 274 14.68 -15.14 1.19
C LEU A 274 14.31 -14.97 2.67
N THR A 275 13.67 -15.97 3.27
CA THR A 275 13.27 -15.93 4.68
C THR A 275 14.44 -16.22 5.64
N GLY A 276 15.58 -16.70 5.12
CA GLY A 276 16.76 -17.02 5.90
C GLY A 276 16.62 -18.33 6.68
N GLU A 277 15.88 -19.30 6.17
CA GLU A 277 15.60 -20.59 6.80
C GLU A 277 16.61 -21.65 6.35
N THR A 278 17.84 -21.51 6.83
CA THR A 278 19.01 -22.25 6.37
C THR A 278 18.83 -23.76 6.37
N ASP A 279 18.38 -24.35 7.47
CA ASP A 279 18.27 -25.81 7.55
C ASP A 279 17.21 -26.34 6.56
N LYS A 280 16.13 -25.60 6.32
CA LYS A 280 15.12 -25.96 5.32
C LYS A 280 15.64 -25.89 3.88
N VAL A 281 16.52 -24.93 3.57
CA VAL A 281 17.20 -24.89 2.26
C VAL A 281 18.03 -26.16 2.07
N ILE A 282 18.80 -26.53 3.09
CA ILE A 282 19.69 -27.71 3.04
C ILE A 282 18.88 -29.01 2.95
N ASP A 283 17.77 -29.13 3.68
CA ASP A 283 16.89 -30.29 3.61
C ASP A 283 16.33 -30.50 2.20
N VAL A 284 15.86 -29.43 1.55
CA VAL A 284 15.37 -29.51 0.16
C VAL A 284 16.48 -29.93 -0.80
N LEU A 285 17.68 -29.35 -0.64
CA LEU A 285 18.81 -29.64 -1.53
C LEU A 285 19.42 -31.04 -1.29
N ASN A 286 19.37 -31.57 -0.07
CA ASN A 286 19.78 -32.95 0.21
C ASN A 286 18.87 -33.97 -0.51
N VAL A 287 17.59 -33.65 -0.65
CA VAL A 287 16.63 -34.49 -1.38
C VAL A 287 16.81 -34.36 -2.90
N GLN A 288 17.02 -33.14 -3.39
CA GLN A 288 17.13 -32.88 -4.84
C GLN A 288 18.23 -31.85 -5.17
N PRO A 289 19.53 -32.25 -5.20
CA PRO A 289 20.65 -31.35 -5.49
C PRO A 289 20.57 -30.66 -6.86
N SER A 290 19.96 -31.33 -7.84
CA SER A 290 19.78 -30.80 -9.20
C SER A 290 18.92 -29.54 -9.27
N LEU A 291 18.20 -29.18 -8.20
CA LEU A 291 17.47 -27.92 -8.11
C LEU A 291 18.39 -26.70 -8.21
N LEU A 292 19.66 -26.80 -7.82
CA LEU A 292 20.63 -25.70 -7.92
C LEU A 292 20.74 -25.14 -9.34
N ASN A 293 20.60 -25.99 -10.37
CA ASN A 293 20.62 -25.61 -11.77
C ASN A 293 19.26 -25.15 -12.31
N LYS A 294 18.19 -25.27 -11.52
CA LYS A 294 16.84 -24.92 -11.98
C LYS A 294 16.73 -23.40 -12.10
N LYS A 295 16.32 -22.95 -13.29
CA LYS A 295 16.10 -21.53 -13.56
C LYS A 295 14.83 -21.04 -12.87
N ILE A 296 14.96 -19.93 -12.17
CA ILE A 296 13.90 -19.16 -11.53
C ILE A 296 13.78 -17.85 -12.29
N ALA A 297 12.56 -17.50 -12.72
CA ALA A 297 12.34 -16.22 -13.37
C ALA A 297 12.56 -15.09 -12.36
N THR A 298 13.28 -14.05 -12.76
CA THR A 298 13.51 -12.89 -11.90
C THR A 298 13.24 -11.63 -12.70
N PRO A 299 11.96 -11.24 -12.85
CA PRO A 299 11.54 -10.12 -13.69
C PRO A 299 12.28 -8.81 -13.37
N LYS A 300 12.62 -8.60 -12.09
CA LYS A 300 13.43 -7.47 -11.61
C LYS A 300 14.78 -7.28 -12.36
N TYR A 301 15.35 -8.37 -12.85
CA TYR A 301 16.64 -8.40 -13.56
C TYR A 301 16.49 -8.64 -15.06
N TYR A 302 15.26 -8.63 -15.60
CA TYR A 302 14.93 -8.97 -16.99
C TYR A 302 15.58 -10.29 -17.46
N SER A 303 15.74 -11.23 -16.54
CA SER A 303 16.45 -12.48 -16.77
C SER A 303 15.91 -13.60 -15.88
N SER A 304 16.39 -14.81 -16.13
CA SER A 304 16.23 -15.94 -15.22
C SER A 304 17.60 -16.26 -14.62
N MET A 305 17.62 -16.65 -13.35
CA MET A 305 18.83 -17.07 -12.65
C MET A 305 18.68 -18.51 -12.17
N SER A 306 19.78 -19.26 -12.09
CA SER A 306 19.73 -20.58 -11.44
C SER A 306 19.40 -20.42 -9.95
N LEU A 307 18.94 -21.48 -9.28
CA LEU A 307 18.74 -21.42 -7.82
C LEU A 307 20.09 -21.15 -7.10
N LEU A 308 21.22 -21.63 -7.62
CA LEU A 308 22.55 -21.30 -7.07
C LEU A 308 22.87 -19.81 -7.18
N ASP A 309 22.58 -19.20 -8.34
CA ASP A 309 22.71 -17.75 -8.53
C ASP A 309 21.78 -16.97 -7.59
N TYR A 310 20.54 -17.47 -7.39
CA TYR A 310 19.56 -16.89 -6.48
C TYR A 310 20.04 -16.96 -5.02
N ILE A 311 20.56 -18.11 -4.59
CA ILE A 311 21.20 -18.30 -3.27
C ILE A 311 22.36 -17.32 -3.10
N THR A 312 23.22 -17.22 -4.11
CA THR A 312 24.37 -16.32 -4.10
C THR A 312 23.92 -14.86 -3.99
N ARG A 313 22.85 -14.48 -4.69
CA ARG A 313 22.34 -13.11 -4.75
C ARG A 313 21.56 -12.68 -3.51
N PHE A 314 20.75 -13.56 -2.91
CA PHE A 314 19.78 -13.19 -1.87
C PHE A 314 19.97 -13.93 -0.55
N GLY A 315 20.67 -15.06 -0.53
CA GLY A 315 20.88 -15.84 0.68
C GLY A 315 21.72 -15.12 1.72
N LYS A 316 21.49 -15.46 2.98
CA LYS A 316 22.37 -15.10 4.10
C LYS A 316 23.70 -15.84 4.00
N GLU A 317 24.71 -15.34 4.69
CA GLU A 317 26.06 -15.89 4.65
C GLU A 317 26.10 -17.38 5.02
N ASP A 318 25.33 -17.80 6.03
CA ASP A 318 25.26 -19.18 6.48
C ASP A 318 24.67 -20.14 5.43
N ILE A 319 23.63 -19.70 4.70
CA ILE A 319 23.04 -20.42 3.56
C ILE A 319 24.10 -20.59 2.48
N VAL A 320 24.73 -19.49 2.05
CA VAL A 320 25.72 -19.52 0.98
C VAL A 320 26.86 -20.47 1.35
N ARG A 321 27.43 -20.34 2.56
CA ARG A 321 28.53 -21.20 3.00
C ARG A 321 28.15 -22.67 3.04
N LYS A 322 26.99 -23.02 3.61
CA LYS A 322 26.54 -24.42 3.69
C LYS A 322 26.30 -24.99 2.29
N VAL A 323 25.60 -24.27 1.41
CA VAL A 323 25.30 -24.75 0.04
C VAL A 323 26.58 -24.95 -0.78
N TYR A 324 27.50 -23.99 -0.77
CA TYR A 324 28.77 -24.13 -1.51
C TYR A 324 29.61 -25.30 -0.99
N SER A 325 29.60 -25.55 0.33
CA SER A 325 30.28 -26.71 0.89
C SER A 325 29.69 -28.05 0.43
N MET A 326 28.40 -28.10 0.09
CA MET A 326 27.77 -29.29 -0.48
C MET A 326 28.18 -29.53 -1.93
N ILE A 327 28.25 -28.47 -2.74
CA ILE A 327 28.59 -28.53 -4.17
C ILE A 327 30.00 -29.10 -4.37
N SER A 328 30.97 -28.60 -3.59
CA SER A 328 32.37 -29.06 -3.61
C SER A 328 32.55 -30.57 -3.36
N ARG A 329 31.51 -31.26 -2.86
CA ARG A 329 31.54 -32.67 -2.45
C ARG A 329 30.74 -33.61 -3.37
N GLN A 330 29.93 -33.10 -4.29
CA GLN A 330 28.90 -33.93 -4.93
C GLN A 330 28.85 -33.89 -6.47
N ASP A 331 29.11 -32.76 -7.14
CA ASP A 331 29.05 -32.74 -8.62
C ASP A 331 29.70 -31.48 -9.24
N GLY A 332 30.71 -31.66 -10.09
CA GLY A 332 31.41 -30.55 -10.76
C GLY A 332 30.55 -29.85 -11.83
N GLU A 333 29.55 -30.51 -12.39
CA GLU A 333 28.65 -29.92 -13.39
C GLU A 333 27.68 -28.89 -12.81
N LEU A 334 27.46 -28.88 -11.49
CA LEU A 334 26.70 -27.83 -10.78
C LEU A 334 27.44 -26.48 -10.76
N TYR A 335 28.74 -26.48 -11.11
CA TYR A 335 29.65 -25.34 -10.98
C TYR A 335 30.05 -24.69 -12.32
N ASN A 336 29.37 -25.01 -13.42
CA ASN A 336 29.79 -24.59 -14.76
C ASN A 336 29.52 -23.11 -15.12
N ASN A 337 29.36 -22.21 -14.14
CA ASN A 337 29.12 -20.79 -14.41
C ASN A 337 29.70 -19.84 -13.34
N SER A 338 31.01 -19.98 -13.05
CA SER A 338 31.77 -19.13 -12.13
C SER A 338 31.58 -17.62 -12.39
N ASP A 339 31.46 -17.22 -13.66
CA ASP A 339 31.22 -15.84 -14.05
C ASP A 339 29.87 -15.33 -13.54
N SER A 340 28.82 -16.15 -13.63
CA SER A 340 27.49 -15.82 -13.09
C SER A 340 27.51 -15.70 -11.57
N ILE A 341 28.18 -16.62 -10.89
CA ILE A 341 28.32 -16.62 -9.43
C ILE A 341 29.01 -15.32 -8.93
N LEU A 342 30.16 -14.97 -9.52
CA LEU A 342 30.88 -13.74 -9.18
C LEU A 342 30.04 -12.50 -9.52
N PHE A 343 29.34 -12.51 -10.65
CA PHE A 343 28.45 -11.42 -11.03
C PHE A 343 27.36 -11.19 -9.98
N HIS A 344 26.73 -12.25 -9.48
CA HIS A 344 25.68 -12.14 -8.47
C HIS A 344 26.22 -11.73 -7.09
N ALA A 345 27.39 -12.25 -6.68
CA ALA A 345 28.05 -11.88 -5.43
C ALA A 345 28.47 -10.39 -5.43
N THR A 346 29.16 -9.95 -6.49
CA THR A 346 29.62 -8.56 -6.64
C THR A 346 28.45 -7.58 -6.82
N GLY A 347 27.37 -8.02 -7.46
CA GLY A 347 26.17 -7.23 -7.57
C GLY A 347 25.56 -6.88 -6.21
N ARG A 348 25.72 -7.70 -5.16
CA ARG A 348 25.17 -7.39 -3.82
C ARG A 348 25.83 -6.15 -3.25
N ILE A 349 27.15 -6.10 -3.38
CA ILE A 349 27.98 -4.97 -2.97
C ILE A 349 27.61 -3.73 -3.79
N HIS A 350 27.38 -3.88 -5.09
CA HIS A 350 26.93 -2.78 -5.95
C HIS A 350 25.57 -2.21 -5.53
N ASP A 351 24.59 -3.06 -5.20
CA ASP A 351 23.27 -2.62 -4.71
C ASP A 351 23.37 -1.83 -3.40
N ILE A 352 24.24 -2.27 -2.47
CA ILE A 352 24.47 -1.56 -1.20
C ILE A 352 25.14 -0.21 -1.45
N LEU A 353 26.19 -0.21 -2.27
CA LEU A 353 26.93 1.00 -2.63
C LEU A 353 26.01 2.03 -3.31
N SER A 354 25.10 1.58 -4.18
CA SER A 354 24.18 2.47 -4.93
C SER A 354 23.07 3.07 -4.08
N LYS A 355 22.64 2.37 -3.03
CA LYS A 355 21.72 2.90 -2.02
C LYS A 355 22.39 3.84 -1.02
N GLY A 356 23.72 3.83 -0.95
CA GLY A 356 24.50 4.61 0.00
C GLY A 356 24.38 4.13 1.45
N THR A 357 23.83 2.95 1.69
CA THR A 357 23.68 2.36 3.04
C THR A 357 24.90 1.49 3.39
N LYS A 358 25.10 1.21 4.68
CA LYS A 358 26.07 0.20 5.17
C LYS A 358 25.39 -1.09 5.64
N GLU A 359 24.06 -1.13 5.57
CA GLU A 359 23.28 -2.28 5.99
C GLU A 359 23.67 -3.50 5.15
N ASN A 360 24.03 -4.60 5.80
CA ASN A 360 24.49 -5.84 5.18
C ASN A 360 25.80 -5.74 4.35
N GLU A 361 26.56 -4.65 4.48
CA GLU A 361 27.85 -4.47 3.76
C GLU A 361 28.86 -5.54 4.16
N GLN A 362 29.05 -5.74 5.48
CA GLN A 362 29.98 -6.75 6.00
C GLN A 362 29.62 -8.16 5.55
N GLU A 363 28.34 -8.53 5.64
CA GLU A 363 27.86 -9.85 5.20
C GLU A 363 28.08 -10.04 3.68
N SER A 364 27.79 -9.01 2.88
CA SER A 364 27.96 -9.09 1.42
C SER A 364 29.43 -9.21 1.02
N VAL A 365 30.34 -8.51 1.71
CA VAL A 365 31.79 -8.64 1.52
C VAL A 365 32.27 -10.01 1.99
N ALA A 366 31.77 -10.53 3.11
CA ALA A 366 32.13 -11.85 3.62
C ALA A 366 31.70 -12.97 2.63
N ILE A 367 30.49 -12.87 2.07
CA ILE A 367 30.00 -13.77 1.02
C ILE A 367 30.88 -13.68 -0.23
N PHE A 368 31.17 -12.47 -0.71
CA PHE A 368 32.03 -12.27 -1.87
C PHE A 368 33.44 -12.86 -1.65
N SER A 369 34.05 -12.56 -0.50
CA SER A 369 35.37 -13.07 -0.13
C SER A 369 35.38 -14.60 -0.03
N PHE A 370 34.34 -15.19 0.57
CA PHE A 370 34.19 -16.64 0.63
C PHE A 370 34.13 -17.26 -0.77
N ILE A 371 33.25 -16.75 -1.65
CA ILE A 371 33.10 -17.25 -3.02
C ILE A 371 34.39 -17.09 -3.82
N LEU A 372 35.04 -15.93 -3.74
CA LEU A 372 36.30 -15.67 -4.43
C LEU A 372 37.39 -16.68 -4.01
N ASN A 373 37.49 -16.94 -2.70
CA ASN A 373 38.44 -17.93 -2.20
C ASN A 373 38.06 -19.36 -2.62
N SER A 374 36.78 -19.74 -2.59
CA SER A 374 36.33 -21.05 -3.05
C SER A 374 36.68 -21.29 -4.52
N LEU A 375 36.46 -20.29 -5.39
CA LEU A 375 36.83 -20.35 -6.81
C LEU A 375 38.33 -20.59 -7.01
N ALA A 376 39.18 -19.95 -6.20
CA ALA A 376 40.62 -20.18 -6.24
C ALA A 376 41.01 -21.63 -5.87
N HIS A 377 40.36 -22.21 -4.85
CA HIS A 377 40.62 -23.60 -4.44
C HIS A 377 40.20 -24.61 -5.52
N GLU A 378 39.15 -24.29 -6.27
CA GLU A 378 38.65 -25.12 -7.37
C GLU A 378 39.42 -24.91 -8.68
N SER A 379 40.55 -24.17 -8.63
CA SER A 379 41.40 -23.87 -9.80
C SER A 379 40.68 -23.14 -10.93
N VAL A 380 39.62 -22.38 -10.61
CA VAL A 380 38.98 -21.49 -11.58
C VAL A 380 39.88 -20.30 -11.87
N ASN A 381 40.18 -20.10 -13.15
CA ASN A 381 41.01 -18.98 -13.59
C ASN A 381 40.17 -17.70 -13.72
N ILE A 382 40.30 -16.79 -12.75
CA ILE A 382 39.72 -15.44 -12.82
C ILE A 382 40.76 -14.50 -13.41
N SER A 383 40.42 -13.84 -14.53
CA SER A 383 41.35 -12.95 -15.21
C SER A 383 41.51 -11.61 -14.46
N ASN A 384 42.66 -10.96 -14.64
CA ASN A 384 42.89 -9.62 -14.09
C ASN A 384 41.92 -8.59 -14.69
N GLU A 385 41.51 -8.75 -15.95
CA GLU A 385 40.50 -7.91 -16.60
C GLU A 385 39.12 -8.06 -15.94
N GLN A 386 38.75 -9.29 -15.54
CA GLN A 386 37.50 -9.53 -14.83
C GLN A 386 37.51 -8.88 -13.45
N LEU A 387 38.61 -9.01 -12.69
CA LEU A 387 38.78 -8.33 -11.39
C LEU A 387 38.78 -6.80 -11.54
N TRP A 388 39.41 -6.28 -12.60
CA TRP A 388 39.40 -4.86 -12.93
C TRP A 388 37.99 -4.35 -13.22
N THR A 389 37.22 -5.06 -14.03
CA THR A 389 35.82 -4.75 -14.32
C THR A 389 34.97 -4.77 -13.04
N ILE A 390 35.16 -5.76 -12.17
CA ILE A 390 34.47 -5.81 -10.86
C ILE A 390 34.76 -4.55 -10.04
N VAL A 391 36.02 -4.16 -9.89
CA VAL A 391 36.38 -2.99 -9.09
C VAL A 391 35.80 -1.70 -9.71
N THR A 392 35.95 -1.53 -11.02
CA THR A 392 35.63 -0.28 -11.71
C THR A 392 34.14 -0.11 -12.07
N GLU A 393 33.36 -1.20 -12.06
CA GLU A 393 31.93 -1.17 -12.40
C GLU A 393 31.02 -1.62 -11.26
N LYS A 394 31.45 -2.54 -10.39
CA LYS A 394 30.62 -3.06 -9.29
C LYS A 394 30.96 -2.41 -7.97
N PHE A 395 32.25 -2.20 -7.67
CA PHE A 395 32.70 -1.62 -6.39
C PHE A 395 32.92 -0.12 -6.46
N TYR A 396 32.57 0.52 -7.57
CA TYR A 396 32.67 1.95 -7.79
C TYR A 396 31.32 2.52 -8.23
N ILE A 397 30.95 3.67 -7.68
CA ILE A 397 29.81 4.45 -8.18
C ILE A 397 30.25 5.89 -8.37
N ASP A 398 29.85 6.42 -9.54
CA ASP A 398 29.89 7.83 -9.90
C ASP A 398 28.45 8.29 -10.10
N ASN A 399 27.82 8.77 -9.03
CA ASN A 399 26.41 9.19 -9.10
C ASN A 399 26.34 10.68 -9.41
N LEU A 400 26.00 11.00 -10.66
CA LEU A 400 25.62 12.35 -11.10
C LEU A 400 24.10 12.61 -11.00
N TYR A 401 23.29 11.55 -10.88
CA TYR A 401 21.85 11.63 -11.20
C TYR A 401 20.95 12.20 -10.08
N TYR A 402 21.42 12.26 -8.83
CA TYR A 402 20.56 12.62 -7.67
C TYR A 402 21.21 13.52 -6.60
N GLY A 403 22.35 14.16 -6.86
CA GLY A 403 23.04 15.01 -5.88
C GLY A 403 24.41 15.52 -6.32
N PRO A 404 25.20 16.15 -5.42
CA PRO A 404 26.59 16.49 -5.71
C PRO A 404 27.37 15.22 -6.08
N LYS A 405 28.34 15.34 -7.00
CA LYS A 405 29.14 14.20 -7.47
C LYS A 405 29.80 13.51 -6.27
N VAL A 406 29.34 12.29 -5.94
CA VAL A 406 29.96 11.44 -4.94
C VAL A 406 30.60 10.27 -5.68
N GLU A 407 31.93 10.32 -5.81
CA GLU A 407 32.75 9.20 -6.23
C GLU A 407 33.05 8.34 -5.00
N ARG A 408 32.59 7.08 -4.99
CA ARG A 408 32.78 6.19 -3.84
C ARG A 408 33.17 4.79 -4.27
N PHE A 409 34.15 4.23 -3.56
CA PHE A 409 34.55 2.83 -3.65
C PHE A 409 34.04 2.03 -2.45
N ASN A 410 33.82 0.73 -2.64
CA ASN A 410 33.72 -0.23 -1.54
C ASN A 410 35.13 -0.76 -1.20
N ASP A 411 35.78 -0.10 -0.23
CA ASP A 411 37.16 -0.39 0.17
C ASP A 411 37.33 -1.81 0.74
N GLU A 412 36.38 -2.29 1.53
CA GLU A 412 36.43 -3.64 2.11
C GLU A 412 36.30 -4.73 1.04
N ALA A 413 35.49 -4.51 0.00
CA ALA A 413 35.39 -5.42 -1.14
C ALA A 413 36.66 -5.46 -1.98
N ILE A 414 37.32 -4.31 -2.18
CA ILE A 414 38.63 -4.25 -2.85
C ILE A 414 39.67 -4.99 -2.02
N LYS A 415 39.71 -4.74 -0.71
CA LYS A 415 40.60 -5.43 0.23
C LYS A 415 40.40 -6.95 0.18
N ALA A 416 39.15 -7.43 0.07
CA ALA A 416 38.86 -8.85 -0.08
C ALA A 416 39.52 -9.46 -1.34
N ILE A 417 39.62 -8.72 -2.46
CA ILE A 417 40.40 -9.15 -3.64
C ILE A 417 41.88 -9.16 -3.31
N CYS A 418 42.41 -8.08 -2.72
CA CYS A 418 43.83 -7.94 -2.38
C CYS A 418 44.35 -9.06 -1.47
N THR A 419 43.53 -9.51 -0.51
CA THR A 419 43.89 -10.58 0.43
C THR A 419 43.55 -11.99 -0.07
N SER A 420 42.95 -12.11 -1.26
CA SER A 420 42.66 -13.41 -1.88
C SER A 420 43.90 -13.97 -2.59
N PRO A 421 43.88 -15.26 -3.00
CA PRO A 421 44.92 -15.84 -3.85
C PRO A 421 45.17 -15.07 -5.17
N PHE A 422 44.19 -14.32 -5.66
CA PHE A 422 44.32 -13.51 -6.88
C PHE A 422 44.94 -12.12 -6.64
N GLY A 423 45.09 -11.70 -5.38
CA GLY A 423 45.57 -10.37 -5.00
C GLY A 423 46.93 -10.00 -5.60
N PRO A 424 47.98 -10.84 -5.47
CA PRO A 424 49.31 -10.53 -6.00
C PRO A 424 49.33 -10.33 -7.52
N GLN A 425 48.69 -11.22 -8.28
CA GLN A 425 48.63 -11.10 -9.75
C GLN A 425 47.82 -9.88 -10.19
N PHE A 426 46.74 -9.56 -9.47
CA PHE A 426 45.88 -8.42 -9.77
C PHE A 426 46.60 -7.10 -9.47
N LEU A 427 47.29 -7.00 -8.33
CA LEU A 427 48.06 -5.81 -7.98
C LEU A 427 49.21 -5.57 -8.98
N HIS A 428 49.87 -6.63 -9.44
CA HIS A 428 50.88 -6.52 -10.49
C HIS A 428 50.29 -5.96 -11.79
N TYR A 429 49.13 -6.47 -12.22
CA TYR A 429 48.40 -5.95 -13.38
C TYR A 429 48.03 -4.47 -13.22
N VAL A 430 47.46 -4.07 -12.08
CA VAL A 430 47.06 -2.69 -11.79
C VAL A 430 48.26 -1.73 -11.81
N ASN A 431 49.42 -2.18 -11.32
CA ASN A 431 50.64 -1.36 -11.37
C ASN A 431 51.13 -1.12 -12.81
N ASN A 432 50.90 -2.05 -13.72
CA ASN A 432 51.26 -1.90 -15.14
C ASN A 432 50.25 -1.04 -15.92
N LEU A 433 49.05 -0.80 -15.38
CA LEU A 433 48.08 0.11 -15.98
C LEU A 433 48.40 1.57 -15.70
N ASP A 434 49.29 1.90 -14.75
CA ASP A 434 49.53 3.27 -14.29
C ASP A 434 50.30 4.11 -15.33
N ASN A 435 49.55 4.91 -16.08
CA ASN A 435 50.05 5.82 -17.12
C ASN A 435 49.54 7.26 -16.86
N PRO A 436 50.41 8.28 -16.95
CA PRO A 436 50.03 9.69 -16.85
C PRO A 436 48.84 10.12 -17.73
N ASP A 437 48.65 9.47 -18.89
CA ASP A 437 47.61 9.83 -19.86
C ASP A 437 46.27 9.13 -19.62
N ASN A 438 46.17 8.30 -18.58
CA ASN A 438 44.92 7.60 -18.25
C ASN A 438 43.78 8.56 -17.89
N ASP A 439 42.56 8.15 -18.23
CA ASP A 439 41.33 8.83 -17.83
C ASP A 439 41.20 8.91 -16.30
N HIS A 440 40.48 9.93 -15.82
CA HIS A 440 40.25 10.19 -14.40
C HIS A 440 39.76 8.95 -13.65
N LYS A 441 38.76 8.23 -14.20
CA LYS A 441 38.19 7.00 -13.60
C LYS A 441 39.25 5.92 -13.38
N ILE A 442 40.17 5.75 -14.33
CA ILE A 442 41.25 4.76 -14.24
C ILE A 442 42.22 5.16 -13.12
N LYS A 443 42.64 6.44 -13.09
CA LYS A 443 43.56 6.96 -12.06
C LYS A 443 43.02 6.80 -10.65
N ILE A 444 41.76 7.19 -10.40
CA ILE A 444 41.15 7.05 -9.07
C ILE A 444 40.97 5.57 -8.68
N SER A 445 40.70 4.68 -9.65
CA SER A 445 40.58 3.25 -9.40
C SER A 445 41.92 2.62 -9.03
N ILE A 446 42.99 2.96 -9.74
CA ILE A 446 44.37 2.52 -9.40
C ILE A 446 44.73 2.99 -7.99
N ALA A 447 44.47 4.26 -7.66
CA ALA A 447 44.75 4.81 -6.34
C ALA A 447 43.96 4.10 -5.23
N ALA A 448 42.66 3.84 -5.45
CA ALA A 448 41.82 3.11 -4.51
C ALA A 448 42.32 1.66 -4.31
N ILE A 449 42.70 0.96 -5.37
CA ILE A 449 43.23 -0.41 -5.27
C ILE A 449 44.54 -0.42 -4.48
N ARG A 450 45.50 0.44 -4.84
CA ARG A 450 46.79 0.53 -4.13
C ARG A 450 46.62 0.81 -2.66
N ARG A 451 45.75 1.76 -2.31
CA ARG A 451 45.45 2.11 -0.91
C ARG A 451 44.93 0.92 -0.09
N ASN A 452 44.17 0.02 -0.71
CA ASN A 452 43.55 -1.11 -0.01
C ASN A 452 44.39 -2.40 -0.07
N CYS A 453 45.33 -2.51 -1.01
CA CYS A 453 46.22 -3.66 -1.16
C CYS A 453 47.59 -3.49 -0.49
N GLN A 454 47.95 -2.28 -0.07
CA GLN A 454 49.19 -1.93 0.66
C GLN A 454 48.87 -1.69 2.13
#